data_AF-A0A357R3B7-F1
#
_entry.id   AF-A0A357R3B7-F1
#
_cell.length_a   1.000
_cell.length_b   1.000
_cell.length_c   1.000
_cell.angle_alpha   90.00
_cell.angle_beta   90.00
_cell.angle_gamma   90.00
#
_symmetry.space_group_name_H-M   'P 1'
#
loop_
_entity.id
_entity.type
_entity.pdbx_description
1 polymer ?
#
loop_
_entity_poly.entity_id
_entity_poly.type
_entity_poly.pdbx_seq_one_letter_code
_entity_poly.pdbx_strand_id
1 'polypeptide(L)'
;MIRQERLDITLSLFYDTICAYAQKGGDRLPKTKERKVCLNPENKHFRAINSSKGTMKVPMDVLEAIRWVDVEGLSQQDAALRLGVSRGTLQRMLYSGHKIIA
;
A
#
# COMPACT_ATOMS: atom_id res chain seq x y z
N MET A 1 10.95 -24.45 11.08
CA MET A 1 11.33 -24.58 9.65
C MET A 1 10.06 -24.83 8.82
N ILE A 2 9.26 -23.79 8.58
CA ILE A 2 8.15 -23.82 7.62
C ILE A 2 8.48 -22.72 6.60
N ARG A 3 8.92 -23.21 5.45
CA ARG A 3 9.59 -22.51 4.36
C ARG A 3 8.59 -21.68 3.56
N GLN A 4 9.03 -20.49 3.15
CA GLN A 4 8.91 -19.83 1.83
C GLN A 4 7.61 -19.89 0.97
N GLU A 5 6.64 -20.78 1.18
CA GLU A 5 5.50 -20.97 0.27
C GLU A 5 4.41 -19.89 0.34
N ARG A 6 4.44 -19.00 1.34
CA ARG A 6 3.42 -17.93 1.49
C ARG A 6 3.72 -16.64 0.74
N LEU A 7 4.92 -16.49 0.18
CA LEU A 7 5.28 -15.36 -0.68
C LEU A 7 4.84 -15.57 -2.14
N ASP A 8 4.59 -16.83 -2.54
CA ASP A 8 4.24 -17.19 -3.91
C ASP A 8 2.79 -16.90 -4.27
N ILE A 9 1.85 -16.99 -3.31
CA ILE A 9 0.41 -16.73 -3.54
C ILE A 9 0.14 -15.23 -3.78
N THR A 10 0.89 -14.35 -3.10
CA THR A 10 0.78 -12.90 -3.32
C THR A 10 1.37 -12.47 -4.65
N LEU A 11 2.45 -13.12 -5.11
CA LEU A 11 3.01 -12.90 -6.43
C LEU A 11 2.12 -13.50 -7.53
N SER A 12 1.49 -14.66 -7.31
CA SER A 12 0.60 -15.28 -8.29
C SER A 12 -0.64 -14.43 -8.52
N LEU A 13 -1.33 -13.97 -7.47
CA LEU A 13 -2.50 -13.09 -7.60
C LEU A 13 -2.15 -11.73 -8.20
N PHE A 14 -0.94 -11.23 -7.96
CA PHE A 14 -0.41 -10.04 -8.61
C PHE A 14 -0.16 -10.28 -10.11
N TYR A 15 0.41 -11.43 -10.46
CA TYR A 15 0.66 -11.82 -11.86
C TYR A 15 -0.64 -12.14 -12.62
N ASP A 16 -1.64 -12.77 -11.98
CA ASP A 16 -2.95 -13.05 -12.55
C ASP A 16 -3.72 -11.76 -12.85
N THR A 17 -3.62 -10.78 -11.94
CA THR A 17 -4.16 -9.43 -12.15
C THR A 17 -3.44 -8.73 -13.31
N ILE A 18 -2.11 -8.86 -13.40
CA ILE A 18 -1.31 -8.34 -14.52
C ILE A 18 -1.73 -8.99 -15.86
N CYS A 19 -1.93 -10.31 -15.88
CA CYS A 19 -2.36 -11.06 -17.06
C CYS A 19 -3.75 -10.64 -17.54
N ALA A 20 -4.68 -10.38 -16.61
CA ALA A 20 -6.01 -9.86 -16.93
C ALA A 20 -5.97 -8.42 -17.51
N TYR A 21 -5.00 -7.60 -17.11
CA TYR A 21 -4.77 -6.26 -17.67
C TYR A 21 -4.15 -6.30 -19.07
N ALA A 22 -3.23 -7.24 -19.34
CA ALA A 22 -2.54 -7.37 -20.63
C ALA A 22 -3.48 -7.75 -21.80
N GLN A 23 -4.58 -8.46 -21.51
CA GLN A 23 -5.56 -8.88 -22.52
C GLN A 23 -6.44 -7.73 -23.05
N LYS A 24 -6.45 -6.57 -22.38
CA LYS A 24 -7.30 -5.41 -22.72
C LYS A 24 -6.61 -4.32 -23.58
N GLY A 25 -5.62 -4.69 -24.39
CA GLY A 25 -5.21 -3.93 -25.59
C GLY A 25 -5.04 -2.41 -25.45
N GLY A 26 -4.53 -1.91 -24.32
CA GLY A 26 -4.43 -0.47 -24.07
C GLY A 26 -3.33 -0.14 -23.08
N ASP A 27 -2.31 0.56 -23.59
CA ASP A 27 -1.21 1.24 -22.90
C ASP A 27 -0.32 0.42 -21.95
N ARG A 28 0.98 0.76 -21.94
CA ARG A 28 1.98 0.15 -21.05
C ARG A 28 1.41 0.14 -19.62
N LEU A 29 1.46 -1.03 -18.97
CA LEU A 29 1.24 -1.13 -17.52
C LEU A 29 2.01 0.02 -16.87
N PRO A 30 1.37 0.88 -16.04
CA PRO A 30 2.11 1.88 -15.31
C PRO A 30 3.16 1.10 -14.53
N LYS A 31 4.44 1.34 -14.83
CA LYS A 31 5.54 0.70 -14.12
C LYS A 31 5.35 1.05 -12.66
N THR A 32 4.82 0.11 -11.87
CA THR A 32 4.65 0.28 -10.44
C THR A 32 6.05 0.41 -9.89
N LYS A 33 6.47 1.65 -9.64
CA LYS A 33 7.75 1.91 -8.99
C LYS A 33 7.74 1.17 -7.66
N GLU A 34 8.79 0.39 -7.43
CA GLU A 34 9.05 -0.19 -6.11
C GLU A 34 9.07 0.94 -5.07
N ARG A 35 8.37 0.73 -3.97
CA ARG A 35 8.28 1.68 -2.86
C ARG A 35 9.04 1.12 -1.66
N LYS A 36 9.80 1.97 -1.00
CA LYS A 36 10.55 1.60 0.20
C LYS A 36 9.64 1.68 1.42
N VAL A 37 9.02 0.54 1.74
CA VAL A 37 8.15 0.37 2.91
C VAL A 37 8.95 -0.36 3.98
N CYS A 38 9.00 0.18 5.20
CA CYS A 38 9.77 -0.37 6.31
C CYS A 38 8.88 -0.97 7.41
N LEU A 39 7.60 -0.63 7.41
CA LEU A 39 6.59 -1.06 8.36
C LEU A 39 6.22 -2.51 8.08
N ASN A 40 6.30 -3.34 9.11
CA ASN A 40 5.80 -4.71 9.11
C ASN A 40 5.20 -5.01 10.49
N PRO A 41 3.93 -4.62 10.73
CA PRO A 41 3.31 -4.77 12.03
C PRO A 41 2.97 -6.25 12.24
N GLU A 42 3.06 -6.69 13.50
CA GLU A 42 2.67 -8.04 13.89
C GLU A 42 1.18 -8.29 13.57
N ASN A 43 0.34 -7.28 13.82
CA ASN A 43 -1.08 -7.31 13.54
C ASN A 43 -1.40 -6.50 12.27
N LYS A 44 -1.98 -7.18 11.27
CA LYS A 44 -2.41 -6.56 9.99
C LYS A 44 -3.92 -6.36 9.88
N HIS A 45 -4.66 -6.73 10.93
CA HIS A 45 -6.10 -6.62 10.99
C HIS A 45 -6.49 -5.81 12.21
N PHE A 46 -7.25 -4.74 11.98
CA PHE A 46 -7.77 -3.87 13.01
C PHE A 46 -9.29 -3.86 12.87
N ARG A 47 -9.99 -4.02 14.00
CA ARG A 47 -11.45 -4.04 14.03
C ARG A 47 -11.93 -3.38 15.30
N ALA A 48 -12.93 -2.50 15.17
CA ALA A 48 -13.63 -1.97 16.32
C ALA A 48 -14.50 -3.08 16.94
N ILE A 49 -14.46 -3.19 18.28
CA ILE A 49 -15.08 -4.29 19.04
C ILE A 49 -16.58 -4.46 18.70
N ASN A 50 -17.27 -3.38 18.33
CA ASN A 50 -18.71 -3.37 18.06
C ASN A 50 -19.11 -2.84 16.68
N SER A 51 -18.21 -2.75 15.68
CA SER A 51 -18.62 -2.26 14.36
C SER A 51 -19.03 -3.40 13.42
N SER A 52 -20.18 -3.22 12.79
CA SER A 52 -20.66 -4.03 11.65
C SER A 52 -20.20 -3.46 10.31
N LYS A 53 -19.36 -2.41 10.31
CA LYS A 53 -18.81 -1.82 9.09
C LYS A 53 -17.96 -2.87 8.37
N GLY A 54 -18.07 -2.89 7.03
CA GLY A 54 -17.34 -3.83 6.20
C GLY A 54 -15.81 -3.69 6.31
N THR A 55 -15.09 -4.73 5.90
CA THR A 55 -13.62 -4.74 5.88
C THR A 55 -13.09 -3.80 4.79
N MET A 56 -12.23 -2.85 5.16
CA MET A 56 -11.49 -2.02 4.22
C MET A 56 -10.00 -2.38 4.25
N LYS A 57 -9.36 -2.40 3.07
CA LYS A 57 -7.93 -2.69 2.94
C LYS A 57 -7.15 -1.39 2.75
N VAL A 58 -6.12 -1.19 3.55
CA VAL A 58 -5.14 -0.10 3.36
C VAL A 58 -3.89 -0.70 2.73
N PRO A 59 -3.40 -0.19 1.59
CA PRO A 59 -2.11 -0.57 1.04
C PRO A 59 -0.97 -0.25 2.02
N MET A 60 0.05 -1.11 2.10
CA MET A 60 1.09 -1.00 3.12
C MET A 60 1.94 0.27 3.02
N ASP A 61 2.20 0.69 1.79
CA ASP A 61 2.88 1.93 1.44
C ASP A 61 2.06 3.19 1.79
N VAL A 62 0.73 3.12 1.65
CA VAL A 62 -0.18 4.18 2.10
C VAL A 62 -0.19 4.27 3.63
N LEU A 63 -0.21 3.13 4.31
CA LEU A 63 -0.12 3.08 5.77
C LEU A 63 1.21 3.64 6.28
N GLU A 64 2.32 3.32 5.62
CA GLU A 64 3.65 3.90 5.90
C GLU A 64 3.65 5.43 5.71
N ALA A 65 3.06 5.92 4.61
CA ALA A 65 2.98 7.35 4.35
C ALA A 65 2.23 8.09 5.46
N ILE A 66 1.08 7.55 5.90
CA ILE A 66 0.30 8.09 7.02
C ILE A 66 1.11 8.06 8.30
N ARG A 67 1.78 6.95 8.61
CA ARG A 67 2.61 6.82 9.81
C ARG A 67 3.68 7.91 9.87
N TRP A 68 4.41 8.13 8.78
CA TRP A 68 5.46 9.16 8.76
C TRP A 68 4.92 10.57 8.89
N VAL A 69 3.87 10.91 8.16
CA VAL A 69 3.38 12.30 8.11
C VAL A 69 2.53 12.63 9.32
N ASP A 70 1.53 11.79 9.64
CA ASP A 70 0.50 12.13 10.63
C ASP A 70 0.92 11.72 12.04
N VAL A 71 1.71 10.64 12.18
CA VAL A 71 2.12 10.11 13.49
C VAL A 71 3.52 10.57 13.88
N GLU A 72 4.48 10.50 12.96
CA GLU A 72 5.88 10.89 13.24
C GLU A 72 6.20 12.36 12.88
N GLY A 73 5.28 13.06 12.21
CA GLY A 73 5.44 14.48 11.89
C GLY A 73 6.50 14.79 10.82
N LEU A 74 6.90 13.82 10.00
CA LEU A 74 7.81 14.07 8.88
C LEU A 74 7.15 15.01 7.86
N SER A 75 7.97 15.84 7.22
CA SER A 75 7.50 16.61 6.08
C SER A 75 7.08 15.68 4.94
N GLN A 76 6.08 16.11 4.15
CA GLN A 76 5.67 15.37 2.95
C GLN A 76 6.82 15.19 1.95
N GLN A 77 7.79 16.11 1.93
CA GLN A 77 8.93 15.99 1.05
C GLN A 77 9.86 14.85 1.51
N ASP A 78 10.16 14.78 2.80
CA ASP A 78 11.02 13.74 3.38
C ASP A 78 10.38 12.36 3.33
N ALA A 79 9.09 12.28 3.63
CA ALA A 79 8.34 11.03 3.52
C ALA A 79 8.30 10.50 2.07
N ALA A 80 8.14 11.38 1.08
CA ALA A 80 8.16 11.00 -0.33
C ALA A 80 9.54 10.48 -0.75
N LEU A 81 10.61 11.15 -0.32
CA LEU A 81 11.99 10.72 -0.54
C LEU A 81 12.25 9.33 0.06
N ARG A 82 11.82 9.12 1.32
CA ARG A 82 11.98 7.84 2.02
C ARG A 82 11.22 6.70 1.35
N LEU A 83 10.00 6.93 0.87
CA LEU A 83 9.18 5.95 0.14
C LEU A 83 9.68 5.69 -1.29
N GLY A 84 10.56 6.54 -1.84
CA GLY A 84 11.04 6.45 -3.22
C GLY A 84 10.03 6.95 -4.27
N VAL A 85 9.15 7.87 -3.90
CA VAL A 85 8.08 8.40 -4.76
C VAL A 85 8.18 9.92 -4.94
N SER A 86 7.46 10.47 -5.94
CA SER A 86 7.33 11.93 -6.06
C SER A 86 6.47 12.50 -4.94
N ARG A 87 6.67 13.78 -4.57
CA ARG A 87 5.84 14.48 -3.59
C ARG A 87 4.35 14.47 -3.95
N GLY A 88 4.02 14.65 -5.24
CA GLY A 88 2.64 14.56 -5.73
C GLY A 88 2.06 13.14 -5.64
N THR A 89 2.89 12.10 -5.76
CA THR A 89 2.46 10.71 -5.52
C THR A 89 2.16 10.49 -4.04
N LEU A 90 3.02 10.95 -3.14
CA LEU A 90 2.78 10.86 -1.69
C LEU A 90 1.47 11.57 -1.32
N GLN A 91 1.24 12.77 -1.85
CA GLN A 91 0.01 13.52 -1.59
C GLN A 91 -1.26 12.75 -1.99
N ARG A 92 -1.24 12.07 -3.15
CA ARG A 92 -2.36 11.20 -3.58
C ARG A 92 -2.54 9.98 -2.67
N MET A 93 -1.44 9.38 -2.23
CA MET A 93 -1.46 8.27 -1.28
C MET A 93 -2.12 8.69 0.04
N LEU A 94 -1.68 9.82 0.63
CA LEU A 94 -2.27 10.37 1.85
C LEU A 94 -3.77 10.63 1.69
N TYR A 95 -4.18 11.30 0.61
CA TYR A 95 -5.59 11.54 0.32
C TYR A 95 -6.42 10.25 0.26
N SER A 96 -5.93 9.23 -0.46
CA SER A 96 -6.62 7.93 -0.53
C SER A 96 -6.66 7.22 0.83
N GLY A 97 -5.59 7.33 1.62
CA GLY A 97 -5.48 6.71 2.93
C GLY A 97 -6.42 7.36 3.95
N HIS A 98 -6.49 8.70 3.98
CA HIS A 98 -7.41 9.45 4.83
C HIS A 98 -8.87 9.08 4.55
N LYS A 99 -9.25 8.89 3.28
CA LYS A 99 -10.59 8.42 2.92
C LYS A 99 -10.91 7.00 3.41
N ILE A 100 -9.89 6.15 3.60
CA ILE A 100 -10.08 4.79 4.11
C ILE A 100 -10.26 4.78 5.64
N ILE A 101 -9.55 5.67 6.34
CA ILE A 101 -9.50 5.67 7.81
C ILE A 101 -10.50 6.63 8.48
N ALA A 102 -10.99 7.64 7.77
CA ALA A 102 -12.02 8.57 8.24
C ALA A 102 -13.43 7.97 8.15
#